data_AF-A0A1E4J1S1-F1
#
_entry.id   AF-A0A1E4J1S1-F1
#
_cell.length_a   1.000
_cell.length_b   1.000
_cell.length_c   1.000
_cell.angle_alpha   90.00
_cell.angle_beta   90.00
_cell.angle_gamma   90.00
#
_symmetry.space_group_name_H-M   'P 1'
#
loop_
_entity.id
_entity.type
_entity.pdbx_description
1 polymer ?
#
loop_
_entity_poly.entity_id
_entity_poly.type
_entity_poly.pdbx_seq_one_letter_code
_entity_poly.pdbx_strand_id
1 'polypeptide(L)'
;MLSTHHKANILRKAGYDVPACPIEHHVGGLGTASLPADTVHQTPQAWGKAIETMYVSYAAARAAKSLRDAEEARMLAMLQLRSAKAYA
;
A
#
# COMPACT_ATOMS: atom_id res chain seq x y z
N MET A 1 4.83 10.53 11.68
CA MET A 1 4.31 10.06 10.37
C MET A 1 5.22 8.97 9.83
N LEU A 2 4.66 7.97 9.16
CA LEU A 2 5.44 6.86 8.58
C LEU A 2 6.28 7.36 7.41
N SER A 3 7.56 6.98 7.33
CA SER A 3 8.44 7.41 6.24
C SER A 3 8.01 6.80 4.91
N THR A 4 8.31 7.49 3.81
CA THR A 4 7.98 7.05 2.44
C THR A 4 8.62 5.70 2.10
N HIS A 5 9.86 5.44 2.54
CA HIS A 5 10.51 4.12 2.39
C HIS A 5 9.77 3.01 3.15
N HIS A 6 9.24 3.32 4.33
CA HIS A 6 8.49 2.34 5.10
C HIS A 6 7.13 2.04 4.46
N LYS A 7 6.45 3.06 3.91
CA LYS A 7 5.22 2.89 3.10
C LYS A 7 5.47 2.01 1.88
N ALA A 8 6.57 2.23 1.16
CA ALA A 8 7.00 1.39 0.04
C ALA A 8 7.22 -0.08 0.47
N ASN A 9 7.82 -0.32 1.64
CA ASN A 9 8.01 -1.68 2.14
C ASN A 9 6.67 -2.38 2.45
N ILE A 10 5.72 -1.65 3.07
CA ILE A 10 4.37 -2.18 3.31
C ILE A 10 3.68 -2.55 1.99
N LEU A 11 3.73 -1.66 0.99
CA LEU A 11 3.15 -1.90 -0.32
C LEU A 11 3.76 -3.14 -1.01
N ARG A 12 5.10 -3.30 -0.95
CA ARG A 12 5.79 -4.48 -1.49
C ARG A 12 5.33 -5.77 -0.81
N LYS A 13 5.20 -5.76 0.52
CA LYS A 13 4.68 -6.93 1.28
C LYS A 13 3.23 -7.24 0.95
N ALA A 14 2.44 -6.22 0.60
CA ALA A 14 1.07 -6.37 0.14
C ALA A 14 0.96 -6.81 -1.34
N GLY A 15 2.09 -6.96 -2.04
CA GLY A 15 2.14 -7.43 -3.44
C GLY A 15 1.98 -6.34 -4.50
N TYR A 16 2.10 -5.05 -4.13
CA TYR A 16 2.10 -3.96 -5.11
C TYR A 16 3.47 -3.80 -5.78
N ASP A 17 3.47 -3.50 -7.08
CA ASP A 17 4.66 -3.12 -7.84
C ASP A 17 5.10 -1.70 -7.47
N VAL A 18 6.05 -1.61 -6.54
CA VAL A 18 6.58 -0.33 -6.06
C VAL A 18 7.80 0.09 -6.90
N PRO A 19 7.81 1.30 -7.48
CA PRO A 19 8.94 1.81 -8.25
C PRO A 19 10.24 1.84 -7.43
N ALA A 20 11.37 1.55 -8.08
CA ALA A 20 12.69 1.67 -7.47
C ALA A 20 12.96 3.11 -7.01
N CYS A 21 13.66 3.27 -5.88
CA CYS A 21 14.01 4.59 -5.38
C CYS A 21 15.06 5.23 -6.31
N PRO A 22 14.82 6.45 -6.82
CA PRO A 22 15.71 7.06 -7.81
C PRO A 22 17.09 7.42 -7.26
N ILE A 23 17.29 7.46 -5.93
CA ILE A 23 18.57 7.82 -5.27
C ILE A 23 19.71 6.85 -5.66
N GLU A 24 19.36 5.64 -6.11
CA GLU A 24 20.33 4.58 -6.40
C GLU A 24 20.80 4.56 -7.88
N HIS A 25 20.15 5.33 -8.77
CA HIS A 25 20.39 5.27 -10.22
C HIS A 25 21.37 6.32 -10.77
N HIS A 26 22.04 7.11 -9.94
CA HIS A 26 22.96 8.17 -10.40
C HIS A 26 24.40 7.68 -10.62
N VAL A 27 24.74 6.46 -10.19
CA VAL A 27 26.13 5.96 -10.21
C VAL A 27 26.19 4.64 -10.99
N GLY A 28 26.21 4.73 -12.31
CA GLY A 28 26.68 3.65 -13.16
C GLY A 28 25.89 3.45 -14.45
N GLY A 29 26.44 3.92 -15.57
CA GLY A 29 26.01 3.45 -16.89
C GLY A 29 26.21 4.45 -18.01
N LEU A 30 27.45 4.55 -18.49
CA LEU A 30 27.81 5.16 -19.77
C LEU A 30 26.99 4.49 -20.91
N GLY A 31 26.34 5.26 -21.78
CA GLY A 31 25.71 4.68 -22.96
C GLY A 31 24.65 5.55 -23.62
N THR A 32 25.09 6.44 -24.51
CA THR A 32 24.26 7.15 -25.49
C THR A 32 23.46 6.17 -26.35
N ALA A 33 22.18 5.99 -26.06
CA ALA A 33 21.18 5.54 -27.03
C ALA A 33 19.82 6.10 -26.62
N SER A 34 19.29 6.95 -27.50
CA SER A 34 17.96 7.58 -27.48
C SER A 34 16.91 6.87 -26.60
N LEU A 35 16.49 7.53 -25.51
CA LEU A 35 15.31 7.16 -24.72
C LEU A 35 14.37 8.37 -24.62
N PRO A 36 13.04 8.15 -24.65
CA PRO A 36 12.05 9.19 -24.89
C PRO A 36 11.99 10.22 -23.75
N ALA A 37 11.43 11.39 -24.06
CA ALA A 37 11.31 12.58 -23.20
C ALA A 37 10.54 12.39 -21.86
N ASP A 38 10.21 11.16 -21.47
CA ASP A 38 9.55 10.81 -20.20
C ASP A 38 10.51 10.77 -18.99
N THR A 39 11.81 10.99 -19.20
CA THR A 39 12.84 10.92 -18.14
C THR A 39 12.90 12.19 -17.26
N VAL A 40 11.97 13.14 -17.43
CA VAL A 40 11.95 14.43 -16.70
C VAL A 40 11.43 14.27 -15.25
N HIS A 41 10.89 13.11 -14.87
CA HIS A 41 10.18 12.92 -13.59
C HIS A 41 10.83 11.95 -12.57
N GLN A 42 12.07 11.49 -12.77
CA GLN A 42 12.78 10.69 -11.75
C GLN A 42 13.38 11.53 -10.62
N THR A 43 12.59 12.43 -10.03
CA THR A 43 12.99 13.13 -8.80
C THR A 43 12.56 12.33 -7.57
N PRO A 44 13.33 12.35 -6.47
CA PRO A 44 12.94 11.68 -5.22
C PRO A 44 11.57 12.17 -4.69
N GLN A 45 11.17 13.39 -5.05
CA GLN A 45 9.86 13.96 -4.71
C GLN A 45 8.72 13.34 -5.53
N ALA A 46 8.90 13.12 -6.83
CA ALA A 46 7.91 12.46 -7.67
C ALA A 46 7.70 11.00 -7.27
N TRP A 47 8.80 10.29 -6.96
CA TRP A 47 8.76 8.95 -6.39
C TRP A 47 7.97 8.92 -5.07
N GLY A 48 8.22 9.89 -4.19
CA GLY A 48 7.50 10.00 -2.93
C GLY A 48 6.00 10.22 -3.13
N LYS A 49 5.60 11.13 -4.03
CA LYS A 49 4.18 11.34 -4.37
C LYS A 49 3.51 10.07 -4.90
N ALA A 50 4.19 9.34 -5.79
CA ALA A 50 3.65 8.09 -6.33
C ALA A 50 3.38 7.05 -5.22
N ILE A 51 4.32 6.90 -4.28
CA ILE A 51 4.13 5.99 -3.13
C ILE A 51 3.01 6.46 -2.21
N GLU A 52 2.90 7.75 -1.94
CA GLU A 52 1.81 8.27 -1.12
C GLU A 52 0.45 7.98 -1.74
N THR A 53 0.29 8.19 -3.05
CA THR A 53 -0.94 7.88 -3.77
C THR A 53 -1.28 6.38 -3.67
N MET A 54 -0.31 5.49 -3.90
CA MET A 54 -0.50 4.05 -3.75
C MET A 54 -0.81 3.64 -2.30
N TYR A 55 -0.19 4.31 -1.32
CA TYR A 55 -0.41 4.02 0.09
C TYR A 55 -1.81 4.43 0.55
N VAL A 56 -2.36 5.53 0.02
CA VAL A 56 -3.73 5.96 0.31
C VAL A 56 -4.74 4.91 -0.17
N SER A 57 -4.59 4.38 -1.38
CA SER A 57 -5.50 3.34 -1.89
C SER A 57 -5.38 2.03 -1.09
N TYR A 58 -4.17 1.61 -0.74
CA TYR A 58 -3.93 0.47 0.14
C TYR A 58 -4.57 0.68 1.53
N ALA A 59 -4.36 1.85 2.15
CA ALA A 59 -4.89 2.15 3.48
C ALA A 59 -6.43 2.18 3.47
N ALA A 60 -7.04 2.76 2.44
CA ALA A 60 -8.48 2.75 2.25
C ALA A 60 -9.02 1.31 2.09
N ALA A 61 -8.39 0.48 1.25
CA ALA A 61 -8.78 -0.91 1.08
C ALA A 61 -8.63 -1.73 2.38
N ARG A 62 -7.54 -1.51 3.13
CA ARG A 62 -7.29 -2.17 4.41
C ARG A 62 -8.33 -1.76 5.46
N ALA A 63 -8.68 -0.48 5.53
CA ALA A 63 -9.70 0.02 6.44
C ALA A 63 -11.10 -0.55 6.09
N ALA A 64 -11.45 -0.57 4.80
CA ALA A 64 -12.71 -1.17 4.34
C ALA A 64 -12.80 -2.67 4.68
N LYS A 65 -11.70 -3.42 4.54
CA LYS A 65 -11.63 -4.82 4.98
C LYS A 65 -11.82 -4.94 6.49
N SER A 66 -11.08 -4.17 7.28
CA SER A 66 -11.19 -4.20 8.74
C SER A 66 -12.60 -3.87 9.24
N LEU A 67 -13.32 -2.99 8.54
CA LEU A 67 -14.71 -2.67 8.87
C LEU A 67 -15.64 -3.86 8.62
N ARG A 68 -15.48 -4.57 7.48
CA ARG A 68 -16.24 -5.79 7.19
C ARG A 68 -15.96 -6.89 8.22
N ASP A 69 -14.68 -7.15 8.50
CA ASP A 69 -14.26 -8.14 9.49
C ASP A 69 -14.88 -7.85 10.88
N ALA A 70 -15.01 -6.56 11.25
CA ALA A 70 -15.63 -6.15 12.51
C ALA A 70 -17.15 -6.35 12.54
N GLU A 71 -17.85 -6.09 11.42
CA GLU A 71 -19.30 -6.34 11.32
C GLU A 71 -19.61 -7.84 11.32
N GLU A 72 -18.83 -8.65 10.62
CA GLU A 72 -18.94 -10.11 10.65
C GLU A 72 -18.76 -10.65 12.07
N ALA A 73 -17.76 -10.15 12.82
CA ALA A 73 -17.55 -10.51 14.21
C ALA A 73 -18.74 -10.12 15.11
N ARG A 74 -19.37 -8.96 14.90
CA ARG A 74 -20.57 -8.52 15.64
C ARG A 74 -21.76 -9.43 15.36
N MET A 75 -21.99 -9.75 14.08
CA MET A 75 -23.09 -10.64 13.68
C MET A 75 -22.90 -12.04 14.29
N LEU A 76 -21.69 -12.60 14.22
CA LEU A 76 -21.35 -13.88 14.84
C LEU A 76 -21.57 -13.86 16.36
N ALA A 77 -21.14 -12.80 17.05
CA ALA A 77 -21.35 -12.68 18.48
C ALA A 77 -22.84 -12.65 18.86
N MET A 78 -23.68 -11.94 18.09
CA MET A 78 -25.13 -11.93 18.32
C MET A 78 -25.75 -13.31 18.09
N LEU A 79 -25.33 -14.03 17.05
CA LEU A 79 -25.78 -15.40 16.77
C LEU A 79 -25.38 -16.35 17.89
N GLN A 80 -24.15 -16.27 18.38
CA GLN A 80 -23.67 -17.08 19.51
C GLN A 80 -24.50 -16.82 20.76
N LEU A 81 -24.76 -15.55 21.11
CA LEU A 81 -25.59 -15.21 22.26
C LEU A 81 -27.02 -15.76 22.15
N ARG A 82 -27.65 -15.65 20.97
CA ARG A 82 -28.99 -16.20 20.72
C ARG A 82 -29.00 -17.71 20.83
N SER A 83 -27.99 -18.38 20.25
CA SER A 83 -27.88 -19.84 20.34
C SER A 83 -27.70 -20.31 21.79
N ALA A 84 -26.84 -19.64 22.57
CA ALA A 84 -26.61 -19.96 23.98
C ALA A 84 -27.90 -19.82 24.81
N LYS A 85 -28.71 -18.79 24.54
CA LYS A 85 -30.03 -18.61 25.19
C LYS A 85 -31.07 -19.64 24.78
N ALA A 86 -30.97 -20.23 23.59
CA ALA A 86 -31.94 -21.22 23.11
C ALA A 86 -31.70 -22.62 23.70
N TYR A 87 -30.48 -22.90 24.18
CA TYR A 87 -30.11 -24.16 24.82
C TYR A 87 -30.09 -24.10 26.36
N ALA A 88 -30.49 -22.97 26.95
CA ALA A 88 -30.60 -22.76 28.39
C ALA A 88 -32.06 -22.86 28.85
#